data_AF-A0A533V7F4-F1
#
_entry.id   AF-A0A533V7F4-F1
#
_cell.length_a   1.000
_cell.length_b   1.000
_cell.length_c   1.000
_cell.angle_alpha   90.00
_cell.angle_beta   90.00
_cell.angle_gamma   90.00
#
_symmetry.space_group_name_H-M   'P 1'
#
loop_
_entity.id
_entity.type
_entity.pdbx_description
1 polymer ?
#
loop_
_entity_poly.entity_id
_entity_poly.type
_entity_poly.pdbx_seq_one_letter_code
_entity_poly.pdbx_strand_id
1 'polypeptide(L)'
;VGLIIFHQRWHRSPYSGQLPPERVVGAMRAALRYVRHSTHIHGLFVRDLAFSISSSSLMALLPVLTRQVLGLGSTGFGVLVGCFGLGAIIGGFIVLPRLPKKLSIEWAVGGAILVFAGTLITLAYQPNFVILCFAMITGGIAQLIIISSLNFSAYRSTPKWIGIRVLSIHILVFQAGVTGGSVLWGTLADLLGVPNALLLASIALIGGLTTMTHYKLLLHGKDLDIIPALHWPLPQITANIRPDDGPVLIQIEYIVDRAKSKDFEFAIEELKNVRLRDGATNWGVFHDISNPDRYVETFIAESWAEHLRYHERFTNIDREIEDRVLSFHIGKAAPVVNHFIGLTR
;
A
#
# COMPACT_ATOMS: atom_id res chain seq x y z
N VAL A 1 -7.97 -27.14 12.37
CA VAL A 1 -7.46 -27.87 13.57
C VAL A 1 -6.05 -27.43 13.95
N GLY A 2 -5.04 -27.49 13.06
CA GLY A 2 -3.66 -27.05 13.37
C GLY A 2 -3.53 -25.60 13.85
N LEU A 3 -4.23 -24.65 13.21
CA LEU A 3 -4.27 -23.24 13.64
C LEU A 3 -4.90 -23.02 15.02
N ILE A 4 -5.87 -23.85 15.41
CA ILE A 4 -6.57 -23.76 16.70
C ILE A 4 -5.64 -24.24 17.82
N ILE A 5 -4.94 -25.35 17.60
CA ILE A 5 -3.95 -25.91 18.55
C ILE A 5 -2.75 -24.96 18.70
N PHE A 6 -2.31 -24.34 17.61
CA PHE A 6 -1.23 -23.36 17.64
C PHE A 6 -1.61 -22.11 18.44
N HIS A 7 -2.82 -21.58 18.25
CA HIS A 7 -3.31 -20.42 19.00
C HIS A 7 -3.47 -20.72 20.51
N GLN A 8 -3.80 -21.96 20.88
CA GLN A 8 -3.87 -22.38 22.29
C GLN A 8 -2.48 -22.56 22.94
N ARG A 9 -1.44 -22.90 22.16
CA ARG A 9 -0.06 -23.04 22.65
C ARG A 9 0.78 -21.77 22.54
N TRP A 10 0.29 -20.75 21.84
CA TRP A 10 1.03 -19.51 21.64
C TRP A 10 0.97 -18.62 22.88
N HIS A 11 2.01 -18.66 23.70
CA HIS A 11 2.25 -17.65 24.72
C HIS A 11 2.61 -16.33 24.03
N ARG A 12 1.72 -15.33 24.14
CA ARG A 12 2.03 -13.96 23.70
C ARG A 12 3.19 -13.44 24.55
N SER A 13 4.33 -13.14 23.92
CA SER A 13 5.30 -12.25 24.56
C SER A 13 4.60 -10.93 24.86
N PRO A 14 4.61 -10.43 26.10
CA PRO A 14 4.00 -9.15 26.42
C PRO A 14 4.67 -8.07 25.55
N TYR A 15 3.91 -7.50 24.62
CA TYR A 15 4.35 -6.35 23.87
C TYR A 15 4.54 -5.21 24.87
N SER A 16 5.80 -4.81 25.07
CA SER A 16 6.22 -3.77 26.00
C SER A 16 5.98 -2.37 25.43
N GLY A 17 4.78 -2.13 24.90
CA GLY A 17 4.34 -0.79 24.53
C GLY A 17 3.70 -0.14 25.75
N GLN A 18 4.24 1.00 26.19
CA GLN A 18 3.71 1.77 27.34
C GLN A 18 2.38 2.50 27.03
N LEU A 19 1.91 2.43 25.77
CA LEU A 19 0.73 3.15 25.29
C LEU A 19 -0.51 2.23 25.27
N PRO A 20 -1.70 2.75 25.61
CA PRO A 20 -2.93 1.97 25.60
C PRO A 20 -3.27 1.43 24.20
N PRO A 21 -4.05 0.33 24.10
CA PRO A 21 -4.45 -0.22 22.82
C PRO A 21 -5.30 0.77 21.99
N GLU A 22 -5.04 0.85 20.69
CA GLU A 22 -5.79 1.72 19.78
C GLU A 22 -7.24 1.24 19.58
N ARG A 23 -8.19 2.18 19.52
CA ARG A 23 -9.59 1.87 19.17
C ARG A 23 -9.72 1.51 17.70
N VAL A 24 -10.46 0.45 17.38
CA VAL A 24 -10.61 -0.11 16.02
C VAL A 24 -10.98 0.94 14.96
N VAL A 25 -11.93 1.84 15.27
CA VAL A 25 -12.38 2.87 14.32
C VAL A 25 -11.31 3.94 14.10
N GLY A 26 -10.63 4.40 15.16
CA GLY A 26 -9.52 5.36 15.04
C GLY A 26 -8.35 4.78 14.26
N ALA A 27 -8.02 3.52 14.54
CA ALA A 27 -7.04 2.71 13.82
C ALA A 27 -7.30 2.60 12.31
N MET A 28 -8.56 2.40 11.89
CA MET A 28 -8.94 2.34 10.48
C MET A 28 -8.87 3.71 9.80
N ARG A 29 -9.27 4.79 10.49
CA ARG A 29 -9.13 6.16 9.97
C ARG A 29 -7.67 6.54 9.78
N ALA A 30 -6.79 6.17 10.73
CA ALA A 30 -5.36 6.36 10.59
C ALA A 30 -4.80 5.60 9.37
N ALA A 31 -5.26 4.38 9.12
CA ALA A 31 -4.84 3.60 7.94
C ALA A 31 -5.29 4.26 6.63
N LEU A 32 -6.52 4.75 6.59
CA LEU A 32 -7.03 5.46 5.41
C LEU A 32 -6.27 6.78 5.16
N ARG A 33 -5.94 7.51 6.23
CA ARG A 33 -5.11 8.73 6.15
C ARG A 33 -3.72 8.42 5.63
N TYR A 34 -3.09 7.37 6.15
CA TYR A 34 -1.79 6.90 5.69
C TYR A 34 -1.83 6.57 4.18
N VAL A 35 -2.82 5.79 3.73
CA VAL A 35 -3.00 5.47 2.30
C VAL A 35 -3.19 6.73 1.46
N ARG A 36 -4.02 7.68 1.91
CA ARG A 36 -4.34 8.92 1.19
C ARG A 36 -3.14 9.86 1.01
N HIS A 37 -2.21 9.89 1.96
CA HIS A 37 -1.06 10.79 1.94
C HIS A 37 0.25 10.12 1.49
N SER A 38 0.27 8.79 1.35
CA SER A 38 1.45 8.05 0.88
C SER A 38 1.41 7.84 -0.62
N THR A 39 2.22 8.60 -1.36
CA THR A 39 2.35 8.52 -2.82
C THR A 39 2.81 7.15 -3.32
N HIS A 40 3.67 6.47 -2.55
CA HIS A 40 4.14 5.11 -2.86
C HIS A 40 3.01 4.08 -2.82
N ILE A 41 2.10 4.21 -1.85
CA ILE A 41 0.94 3.34 -1.72
C ILE A 41 -0.01 3.54 -2.89
N HIS A 42 -0.24 4.78 -3.35
CA HIS A 42 -1.09 5.01 -4.52
C HIS A 42 -0.61 4.27 -5.78
N GLY A 43 0.70 4.27 -6.06
CA GLY A 43 1.27 3.53 -7.19
C GLY A 43 0.98 2.03 -7.11
N LEU A 44 1.12 1.45 -5.91
CA LEU A 44 0.78 0.06 -5.66
C LEU A 44 -0.71 -0.23 -5.89
N PHE A 45 -1.60 0.64 -5.41
CA PHE A 45 -3.05 0.47 -5.52
C PHE A 45 -3.56 0.64 -6.96
N VAL A 46 -3.02 1.58 -7.73
CA VAL A 46 -3.37 1.74 -9.16
C VAL A 46 -2.98 0.49 -9.94
N ARG A 47 -1.77 -0.03 -9.68
CA ARG A 47 -1.27 -1.26 -10.30
C ARG A 47 -2.11 -2.48 -9.93
N ASP A 48 -2.50 -2.57 -8.66
CA ASP A 48 -3.36 -3.63 -8.13
C ASP A 48 -4.76 -3.60 -8.75
N LEU A 49 -5.34 -2.41 -8.92
CA LEU A 49 -6.61 -2.22 -9.63
C LEU A 49 -6.53 -2.59 -11.11
N ALA A 50 -5.50 -2.12 -11.82
CA ALA A 50 -5.32 -2.44 -13.23
C ALA A 50 -5.19 -3.96 -13.46
N PHE A 51 -4.43 -4.64 -12.60
CA PHE A 51 -4.28 -6.09 -12.64
C PHE A 51 -5.57 -6.82 -12.24
N SER A 52 -6.20 -6.47 -11.11
CA SER A 52 -7.41 -7.16 -10.61
C SER A 52 -8.58 -7.05 -11.58
N ILE A 53 -8.80 -5.86 -12.16
CA ILE A 53 -9.82 -5.65 -13.18
C ILE A 53 -9.54 -6.53 -14.39
N SER A 54 -8.32 -6.50 -14.94
CA SER A 54 -7.98 -7.25 -16.16
C SER A 54 -7.95 -8.77 -15.93
N SER A 55 -7.42 -9.22 -14.79
CA SER A 55 -7.31 -10.63 -14.41
C SER A 55 -8.67 -11.27 -14.13
N SER A 56 -9.64 -10.50 -13.64
CA SER A 56 -11.01 -10.98 -13.40
C SER A 56 -11.70 -11.52 -14.67
N SER A 57 -11.30 -11.03 -15.86
CA SER A 57 -11.84 -11.48 -17.15
C SER A 57 -11.74 -13.00 -17.31
N LEU A 58 -10.64 -13.61 -16.85
CA LEU A 58 -10.42 -15.05 -16.93
C LEU A 58 -11.54 -15.80 -16.22
N MET A 59 -11.75 -15.52 -14.94
CA MET A 59 -12.72 -16.26 -14.12
C MET A 59 -14.16 -15.90 -14.47
N ALA A 60 -14.42 -14.64 -14.84
CA ALA A 60 -15.74 -14.18 -15.24
C ALA A 60 -16.22 -14.82 -16.56
N LEU A 61 -15.32 -14.93 -17.54
CA LEU A 61 -15.66 -15.36 -18.90
C LEU A 61 -15.43 -16.85 -19.15
N LEU A 62 -14.61 -17.54 -18.34
CA LEU A 62 -14.31 -18.97 -18.54
C LEU A 62 -15.56 -19.87 -18.59
N PRO A 63 -16.59 -19.72 -17.73
CA PRO A 63 -17.80 -20.53 -17.83
C PRO A 63 -18.54 -20.30 -19.16
N VAL A 64 -18.60 -19.05 -19.62
CA VAL A 64 -19.25 -18.67 -20.87
C VAL A 64 -18.46 -19.21 -22.06
N LEU A 65 -17.13 -19.06 -22.05
CA LEU A 65 -16.22 -19.58 -23.08
C LEU A 65 -16.37 -21.10 -23.23
N THR A 66 -16.31 -21.84 -22.13
CA THR A 66 -16.42 -23.31 -22.15
C THR A 66 -17.74 -23.78 -22.72
N ARG A 67 -18.86 -23.17 -22.32
CA ARG A 67 -20.19 -23.58 -22.73
C ARG A 67 -20.56 -23.12 -24.15
N GLN A 68 -20.30 -21.86 -24.49
CA GLN A 68 -20.80 -21.25 -25.72
C GLN A 68 -19.81 -21.35 -26.89
N VAL A 69 -18.51 -21.28 -26.64
CA VAL A 69 -17.48 -21.27 -27.70
C VAL A 69 -16.90 -22.66 -27.91
N LEU A 70 -16.54 -23.36 -26.83
CA LEU A 70 -15.89 -24.67 -26.90
C LEU A 70 -16.88 -25.84 -26.91
N GLY A 71 -18.17 -25.59 -26.66
CA GLY A 71 -19.20 -26.63 -26.57
C GLY A 71 -18.97 -27.64 -25.44
N LEU A 72 -18.15 -27.30 -24.45
CA LEU A 72 -17.79 -28.14 -23.32
C LEU A 72 -18.86 -28.05 -22.23
N GLY A 73 -19.15 -29.19 -21.58
CA GLY A 73 -20.02 -29.25 -20.41
C GLY A 73 -19.31 -28.80 -19.11
N SER A 74 -20.00 -28.99 -17.98
CA SER A 74 -19.48 -28.69 -16.63
C SER A 74 -18.16 -29.41 -16.32
N THR A 75 -17.94 -30.60 -16.87
CA THR A 75 -16.69 -31.35 -16.72
C THR A 75 -15.49 -30.60 -17.33
N GLY A 76 -15.65 -30.03 -18.53
CA GLY A 76 -14.56 -29.30 -19.20
C GLY A 76 -14.18 -28.03 -18.43
N PHE A 77 -15.18 -27.31 -17.91
CA PHE A 77 -14.96 -26.18 -17.01
C PHE A 77 -14.21 -26.60 -15.73
N GLY A 78 -14.66 -27.66 -15.06
CA GLY A 78 -14.02 -28.15 -13.83
C GLY A 78 -12.57 -28.57 -14.04
N VAL A 79 -12.25 -29.21 -15.17
CA VAL A 79 -10.87 -29.58 -15.52
C VAL A 79 -10.01 -28.33 -15.74
N LEU A 80 -10.49 -27.33 -16.48
CA LEU A 80 -9.72 -26.09 -16.73
C LEU A 80 -9.46 -25.31 -15.45
N VAL A 81 -10.46 -25.19 -14.56
CA VAL A 81 -10.29 -24.59 -13.23
C VAL A 81 -9.34 -25.41 -12.36
N GLY A 82 -9.41 -26.75 -12.45
CA GLY A 82 -8.47 -27.64 -11.78
C GLY A 82 -7.03 -27.46 -12.25
N CYS A 83 -6.80 -27.37 -13.56
CA CYS A 83 -5.52 -27.06 -14.18
C CYS A 83 -4.98 -25.70 -13.73
N PHE A 84 -5.84 -24.70 -13.64
CA PHE A 84 -5.49 -23.38 -13.13
C PHE A 84 -5.03 -23.44 -11.67
N GLY A 85 -5.79 -24.12 -10.81
CA GLY A 85 -5.42 -24.33 -9.40
C GLY A 85 -4.12 -25.12 -9.24
N LEU A 86 -3.90 -26.14 -10.07
CA LEU A 86 -2.64 -26.91 -10.10
C LEU A 86 -1.46 -26.00 -10.47
N GLY A 87 -1.65 -25.12 -11.46
CA GLY A 87 -0.68 -24.09 -11.83
C GLY A 87 -0.32 -23.18 -10.65
N ALA A 88 -1.32 -22.73 -9.88
CA ALA A 88 -1.08 -21.93 -8.68
C ALA A 88 -0.28 -22.71 -7.61
N ILE A 89 -0.55 -24.00 -7.39
CA ILE A 89 0.23 -24.82 -6.45
C ILE A 89 1.69 -24.96 -6.93
N ILE A 90 1.90 -25.26 -8.21
CA ILE A 90 3.24 -25.35 -8.82
C ILE A 90 3.98 -24.01 -8.70
N GLY A 91 3.28 -22.90 -8.98
CA GLY A 91 3.83 -21.56 -8.85
C GLY A 91 4.37 -21.29 -7.45
N GLY A 92 3.65 -21.70 -6.41
CA GLY A 92 4.01 -21.41 -5.03
C GLY A 92 5.12 -22.30 -4.48
N PHE A 93 5.07 -23.60 -4.76
CA PHE A 93 6.02 -24.57 -4.21
C PHE A 93 7.29 -24.75 -5.05
N ILE A 94 7.20 -24.58 -6.37
CA ILE A 94 8.29 -24.92 -7.29
C ILE A 94 8.92 -23.66 -7.86
N VAL A 95 8.10 -22.74 -8.37
CA VAL A 95 8.59 -21.56 -9.12
C VAL A 95 9.08 -20.49 -8.16
N LEU A 96 8.24 -20.05 -7.21
CA LEU A 96 8.55 -18.96 -6.29
C LEU A 96 9.85 -19.17 -5.48
N PRO A 97 10.15 -20.36 -4.91
CA PRO A 97 11.40 -20.59 -4.17
C PRO A 97 12.64 -20.66 -5.07
N ARG A 98 12.46 -20.92 -6.38
CA ARG A 98 13.54 -20.99 -7.37
C ARG A 98 13.81 -19.66 -8.05
N LEU A 99 12.98 -18.64 -7.83
CA LEU A 99 13.25 -17.32 -8.39
C LEU A 99 14.60 -16.81 -7.84
N PRO A 100 15.48 -16.26 -8.72
CA PRO A 100 16.76 -15.75 -8.27
C PRO A 100 16.57 -14.65 -7.23
N LYS A 101 17.29 -14.73 -6.11
CA LYS A 101 17.23 -13.68 -5.05
C LYS A 101 17.63 -12.29 -5.55
N LYS A 102 18.32 -12.20 -6.69
CA LYS A 102 18.76 -10.96 -7.34
C LYS A 102 17.79 -10.47 -8.44
N LEU A 103 16.77 -11.25 -8.80
CA LEU A 103 15.79 -10.82 -9.78
C LEU A 103 14.92 -9.73 -9.15
N SER A 104 14.84 -8.56 -9.77
CA SER A 104 13.91 -7.51 -9.31
C SER A 104 12.49 -8.07 -9.34
N ILE A 105 11.74 -7.82 -8.27
CA ILE A 105 10.32 -8.16 -8.18
C ILE A 105 9.55 -7.58 -9.37
N GLU A 106 9.97 -6.41 -9.88
CA GLU A 106 9.38 -5.77 -11.06
C GLU A 106 9.50 -6.65 -12.32
N TRP A 107 10.67 -7.26 -12.56
CA TRP A 107 10.89 -8.15 -13.71
C TRP A 107 10.10 -9.45 -13.57
N ALA A 108 10.05 -10.01 -12.36
CA ALA A 108 9.26 -11.21 -12.09
C ALA A 108 7.77 -10.98 -12.34
N VAL A 109 7.23 -9.88 -11.83
CA VAL A 109 5.81 -9.50 -12.02
C VAL A 109 5.53 -9.15 -13.48
N GLY A 110 6.41 -8.39 -14.15
CA GLY A 110 6.25 -8.05 -15.55
C GLY A 110 6.25 -9.28 -16.46
N GLY A 111 7.17 -10.22 -16.24
CA GLY A 111 7.19 -11.50 -16.96
C GLY A 111 5.93 -12.33 -16.72
N ALA A 112 5.46 -12.41 -15.48
CA ALA A 112 4.24 -13.12 -15.15
C ALA A 112 3.00 -12.49 -15.81
N ILE A 113 2.92 -11.14 -15.91
CA ILE A 113 1.86 -10.44 -16.63
C ILE A 113 1.83 -10.82 -18.10
N LEU A 114 3.00 -10.86 -18.75
CA LEU A 114 3.08 -11.28 -20.16
C LEU A 114 2.62 -12.72 -20.36
N VAL A 115 3.01 -13.64 -19.46
CA VAL A 115 2.54 -15.03 -19.49
C VAL A 115 1.02 -15.10 -19.31
N PHE A 116 0.46 -14.34 -18.36
CA PHE A 116 -0.98 -14.31 -18.12
C PHE A 116 -1.77 -13.72 -19.31
N ALA A 117 -1.27 -12.65 -19.93
CA ALA A 117 -1.84 -12.11 -21.17
C ALA A 117 -1.81 -13.14 -22.31
N GLY A 118 -0.70 -13.90 -22.42
CA GLY A 118 -0.59 -15.02 -23.37
C GLY A 118 -1.61 -16.12 -23.12
N THR A 119 -1.88 -16.46 -21.86
CA THR A 119 -2.95 -17.39 -21.49
C THR A 119 -4.32 -16.89 -21.97
N LEU A 120 -4.67 -15.62 -21.74
CA LEU A 120 -5.93 -15.04 -22.20
C LEU A 120 -6.07 -15.05 -23.73
N ILE A 121 -5.00 -14.73 -24.47
CA ILE A 121 -4.99 -14.79 -25.95
C ILE A 121 -5.15 -16.24 -26.43
N THR A 122 -4.50 -17.19 -25.76
CA THR A 122 -4.62 -18.62 -26.08
C THR A 122 -6.06 -19.08 -25.89
N LEU A 123 -6.72 -18.68 -24.80
CA LEU A 123 -8.13 -18.98 -24.55
C LEU A 123 -9.08 -18.36 -25.59
N ALA A 124 -8.73 -17.19 -26.12
CA ALA A 124 -9.56 -16.51 -27.11
C ALA A 124 -9.58 -17.23 -28.48
N TYR A 125 -8.45 -17.78 -28.91
CA TYR A 125 -8.29 -18.27 -30.30
C TYR A 125 -8.00 -19.76 -30.45
N GLN A 126 -7.61 -20.48 -29.40
CA GLN A 126 -7.26 -21.90 -29.51
C GLN A 126 -8.44 -22.81 -29.14
N PRO A 127 -8.93 -23.65 -30.07
CA PRO A 127 -10.01 -24.60 -29.78
C PRO A 127 -9.51 -25.91 -29.14
N ASN A 128 -8.20 -26.18 -29.15
CA ASN A 128 -7.64 -27.44 -28.67
C ASN A 128 -7.62 -27.49 -27.14
N PHE A 129 -8.41 -28.40 -26.57
CA PHE A 129 -8.55 -28.58 -25.13
C PHE A 129 -7.23 -28.83 -24.39
N VAL A 130 -6.30 -29.59 -24.98
CA VAL A 130 -5.00 -29.88 -24.36
C VAL A 130 -4.17 -28.61 -24.23
N ILE A 131 -4.17 -27.78 -25.28
CA ILE A 131 -3.47 -26.49 -25.28
C ILE A 131 -4.09 -25.56 -24.22
N LEU A 132 -5.41 -25.53 -24.11
CA LEU A 132 -6.11 -24.74 -23.09
C LEU A 132 -5.74 -25.19 -21.67
N CYS A 133 -5.66 -26.50 -21.40
CA CYS A 133 -5.22 -27.02 -20.11
C CYS A 133 -3.79 -26.54 -19.75
N PHE A 134 -2.85 -26.61 -20.70
CA PHE A 134 -1.51 -26.07 -20.48
C PHE A 134 -1.51 -24.56 -20.26
N ALA A 135 -2.30 -23.81 -21.02
CA ALA A 135 -2.44 -22.36 -20.86
C ALA A 135 -3.02 -21.99 -19.49
N MET A 136 -3.98 -22.76 -18.97
CA MET A 136 -4.53 -22.55 -17.63
C MET A 136 -3.49 -22.83 -16.54
N ILE A 137 -2.64 -23.85 -16.70
CA ILE A 137 -1.54 -24.12 -15.76
C ILE A 137 -0.56 -22.95 -15.75
N THR A 138 -0.11 -22.47 -16.91
CA THR A 138 0.81 -21.33 -16.98
C THR A 138 0.18 -20.04 -16.46
N GLY A 139 -1.11 -19.83 -16.74
CA GLY A 139 -1.90 -18.72 -16.20
C GLY A 139 -2.01 -18.77 -14.67
N GLY A 140 -2.22 -19.96 -14.09
CA GLY A 140 -2.26 -20.16 -12.64
C GLY A 140 -0.92 -19.86 -11.96
N ILE A 141 0.18 -20.32 -12.57
CA ILE A 141 1.55 -19.99 -12.10
C ILE A 141 1.75 -18.47 -12.12
N ALA A 142 1.44 -17.82 -13.24
CA ALA A 142 1.61 -16.39 -13.41
C ALA A 142 0.76 -15.57 -12.42
N GLN A 143 -0.53 -15.90 -12.28
CA GLN A 143 -1.43 -15.19 -11.37
C GLN A 143 -0.95 -15.30 -9.92
N LEU A 144 -0.49 -16.47 -9.49
CA LEU A 144 0.04 -16.63 -8.14
C LEU A 144 1.30 -15.80 -7.91
N ILE A 145 2.24 -15.78 -8.86
CA ILE A 145 3.46 -14.97 -8.77
C ILE A 145 3.10 -13.50 -8.61
N ILE A 146 2.14 -13.00 -9.39
CA ILE A 146 1.68 -11.62 -9.34
C ILE A 146 1.05 -11.34 -7.96
N ILE A 147 0.01 -12.07 -7.56
CA ILE A 147 -0.70 -11.85 -6.29
C ILE A 147 0.24 -11.95 -5.09
N SER A 148 1.14 -12.93 -5.07
CA SER A 148 2.09 -13.10 -3.96
C SER A 148 3.08 -11.95 -3.89
N SER A 149 3.57 -11.49 -5.05
CA SER A 149 4.49 -10.36 -5.14
C SER A 149 3.81 -9.05 -4.75
N LEU A 150 2.56 -8.82 -5.18
CA LEU A 150 1.76 -7.64 -4.79
C LEU A 150 1.53 -7.61 -3.29
N ASN A 151 1.04 -8.71 -2.70
CA ASN A 151 0.83 -8.82 -1.25
C ASN A 151 2.12 -8.64 -0.45
N PHE A 152 3.21 -9.25 -0.89
CA PHE A 152 4.52 -9.09 -0.26
C PHE A 152 5.02 -7.64 -0.35
N SER A 153 4.81 -7.00 -1.50
CA SER A 153 5.15 -5.59 -1.71
C SER A 153 4.32 -4.68 -0.81
N ALA A 154 3.01 -4.92 -0.69
CA ALA A 154 2.11 -4.19 0.20
C ALA A 154 2.54 -4.32 1.65
N TYR A 155 2.84 -5.54 2.07
CA TYR A 155 3.26 -5.83 3.44
C TYR A 155 4.62 -5.22 3.78
N ARG A 156 5.61 -5.29 2.87
CA ARG A 156 6.95 -4.72 3.11
C ARG A 156 7.02 -3.20 2.97
N SER A 157 6.19 -2.60 2.13
CA SER A 157 6.18 -1.16 1.92
C SER A 157 5.47 -0.41 3.04
N THR A 158 4.81 -1.13 3.96
CA THR A 158 4.05 -0.53 5.05
C THR A 158 4.81 -0.67 6.37
N PRO A 159 4.88 0.39 7.19
CA PRO A 159 5.41 0.31 8.55
C PRO A 159 4.71 -0.74 9.41
N LYS A 160 5.47 -1.38 10.31
CA LYS A 160 4.97 -2.48 11.17
C LYS A 160 3.74 -2.10 12.00
N TRP A 161 3.60 -0.83 12.39
CA TRP A 161 2.50 -0.34 13.21
C TRP A 161 1.15 -0.30 12.48
N ILE A 162 1.14 -0.25 11.15
CA ILE A 162 -0.10 -0.20 10.34
C ILE A 162 -0.20 -1.27 9.24
N GLY A 163 0.83 -2.12 9.13
CA GLY A 163 0.99 -3.13 8.08
C GLY A 163 -0.25 -3.98 7.80
N ILE A 164 -0.83 -4.59 8.83
CA ILE A 164 -2.01 -5.47 8.68
C ILE A 164 -3.24 -4.68 8.20
N ARG A 165 -3.38 -3.41 8.61
CA ARG A 165 -4.54 -2.58 8.26
C ARG A 165 -4.46 -2.10 6.82
N VAL A 166 -3.28 -1.66 6.37
CA VAL A 166 -3.06 -1.31 4.95
C VAL A 166 -3.22 -2.55 4.07
N LEU A 167 -2.73 -3.72 4.50
CA LEU A 167 -2.97 -4.98 3.80
C LEU A 167 -4.47 -5.30 3.67
N SER A 168 -5.26 -5.03 4.71
CA SER A 168 -6.73 -5.21 4.68
C SER A 168 -7.38 -4.27 3.66
N ILE A 169 -6.96 -3.01 3.59
CA ILE A 169 -7.45 -2.05 2.59
C ILE A 169 -7.03 -2.49 1.18
N HIS A 170 -5.80 -2.98 1.00
CA HIS A 170 -5.33 -3.53 -0.27
C HIS A 170 -6.18 -4.70 -0.75
N ILE A 171 -6.44 -5.69 0.11
CA ILE A 171 -7.29 -6.84 -0.25
C ILE A 171 -8.72 -6.39 -0.58
N LEU A 172 -9.27 -5.41 0.17
CA LEU A 172 -10.59 -4.86 -0.12
C LEU A 172 -10.64 -4.22 -1.51
N VAL A 173 -9.64 -3.40 -1.85
CA VAL A 173 -9.56 -2.74 -3.16
C VAL A 173 -9.34 -3.77 -4.27
N PHE A 174 -8.49 -4.77 -4.06
CA PHE A 174 -8.30 -5.88 -5.00
C PHE A 174 -9.63 -6.57 -5.31
N GLN A 175 -10.41 -6.92 -4.29
CA GLN A 175 -11.70 -7.60 -4.46
C GLN A 175 -12.77 -6.70 -5.09
N ALA A 176 -12.74 -5.40 -4.79
CA ALA A 176 -13.59 -4.42 -5.48
C ALA A 176 -13.24 -4.34 -6.97
N GLY A 177 -11.94 -4.36 -7.31
CA GLY A 177 -11.45 -4.42 -8.69
C GLY A 177 -11.87 -5.70 -9.41
N VAL A 178 -11.77 -6.86 -8.76
CA VAL A 178 -12.25 -8.14 -9.31
C VAL A 178 -13.76 -8.10 -9.57
N THR A 179 -14.54 -7.56 -8.64
CA THR A 179 -16.00 -7.48 -8.76
C THR A 179 -16.39 -6.53 -9.89
N GLY A 180 -15.84 -5.32 -9.92
CA GLY A 180 -16.10 -4.33 -10.98
C GLY A 180 -15.62 -4.80 -12.35
N GLY A 181 -14.45 -5.44 -12.41
CA GLY A 181 -13.92 -6.03 -13.63
C GLY A 181 -14.77 -7.19 -14.15
N SER A 182 -15.30 -8.03 -13.27
CA SER A 182 -16.18 -9.14 -13.69
C SER A 182 -17.46 -8.63 -14.36
N VAL A 183 -18.05 -7.56 -13.84
CA VAL A 183 -19.21 -6.88 -14.47
C VAL A 183 -18.81 -6.27 -15.82
N LEU A 184 -17.69 -5.53 -15.85
CA LEU A 184 -17.17 -4.89 -17.06
C LEU A 184 -16.94 -5.92 -18.18
N TRP A 185 -16.18 -6.97 -17.92
CA TRP A 185 -15.84 -7.98 -18.92
C TRP A 185 -17.05 -8.82 -19.32
N GLY A 186 -17.97 -9.10 -18.39
CA GLY A 186 -19.25 -9.73 -18.70
C GLY A 186 -20.04 -8.93 -19.72
N THR A 187 -20.23 -7.62 -19.48
CA THR A 187 -20.95 -6.74 -20.41
C THR A 187 -20.24 -6.60 -21.77
N LEU A 188 -18.90 -6.53 -21.78
CA LEU A 188 -18.13 -6.49 -23.03
C LEU A 188 -18.23 -7.80 -23.81
N ALA A 189 -18.31 -8.94 -23.12
CA ALA A 189 -18.48 -10.24 -23.77
C ALA A 189 -19.87 -10.39 -24.41
N ASP A 190 -20.92 -9.81 -23.81
CA ASP A 190 -22.26 -9.79 -24.41
C ASP A 190 -22.31 -8.94 -25.69
N LEU A 191 -21.55 -7.83 -25.73
CA LEU A 191 -21.55 -6.90 -26.87
C LEU A 191 -20.59 -7.29 -28.00
N LEU A 192 -19.38 -7.73 -27.65
CA LEU A 192 -18.28 -7.95 -28.60
C LEU A 192 -17.96 -9.44 -28.81
N GLY A 193 -18.56 -10.33 -28.01
CA GLY A 193 -18.22 -11.74 -27.94
C GLY A 193 -17.07 -12.03 -26.97
N VAL A 194 -17.07 -13.26 -26.44
CA VAL A 194 -16.09 -13.72 -25.44
C VAL A 194 -14.64 -13.63 -25.93
N PRO A 195 -14.28 -14.06 -27.17
CA PRO A 195 -12.90 -13.98 -27.64
C PRO A 195 -12.35 -12.56 -27.69
N ASN A 196 -13.15 -11.60 -28.15
CA ASN A 196 -12.74 -10.21 -28.25
C ASN A 196 -12.63 -9.56 -26.86
N ALA A 197 -13.53 -9.88 -25.94
CA ALA A 197 -13.42 -9.42 -24.55
C ALA A 197 -12.13 -9.91 -23.87
N LEU A 198 -11.75 -11.17 -24.07
CA LEU A 198 -10.49 -11.72 -23.58
C LEU A 198 -9.26 -11.03 -24.21
N LEU A 199 -9.30 -10.74 -25.52
CA LEU A 199 -8.25 -9.99 -26.20
C LEU A 199 -8.11 -8.57 -25.63
N LEU A 200 -9.22 -7.84 -25.45
CA LEU A 200 -9.20 -6.51 -24.84
C LEU A 200 -8.65 -6.57 -23.41
N ALA A 201 -8.98 -7.60 -22.64
CA ALA A 201 -8.42 -7.80 -21.30
C ALA A 201 -6.91 -8.04 -21.32
N SER A 202 -6.39 -8.80 -22.29
CA SER A 202 -4.95 -8.96 -22.50
C SER A 202 -4.25 -7.64 -22.82
N ILE A 203 -4.85 -6.84 -23.71
CA ILE A 203 -4.32 -5.52 -24.08
C ILE A 203 -4.34 -4.59 -22.87
N ALA A 204 -5.42 -4.58 -22.09
CA ALA A 204 -5.53 -3.80 -20.86
C ALA A 204 -4.49 -4.23 -19.81
N LEU A 205 -4.22 -5.54 -19.67
CA LEU A 205 -3.20 -6.08 -18.77
C LEU A 205 -1.79 -5.64 -19.19
N ILE A 206 -1.49 -5.66 -20.49
CA ILE A 206 -0.21 -5.18 -21.05
C ILE A 206 -0.10 -3.65 -20.93
N GLY A 207 -1.18 -2.90 -21.14
CA GLY A 207 -1.22 -1.45 -20.88
C GLY A 207 -1.06 -1.12 -19.39
N GLY A 208 -1.53 -1.99 -18.49
CA GLY A 208 -1.24 -1.89 -17.07
C GLY A 208 0.26 -1.95 -16.76
N LEU A 209 1.04 -2.67 -17.57
CA LEU A 209 2.50 -2.75 -17.44
C LEU A 209 3.19 -1.41 -17.73
N THR A 210 2.68 -0.59 -18.65
CA THR A 210 3.23 0.75 -18.89
C THR A 210 2.95 1.70 -17.73
N THR A 211 1.89 1.45 -16.95
CA THR A 211 1.67 2.19 -15.70
C THR A 211 2.71 1.79 -14.63
N MET A 212 3.25 0.57 -14.69
CA MET A 212 4.32 0.12 -13.78
C MET A 212 5.66 0.83 -14.00
N THR A 213 5.94 1.38 -15.18
CA THR A 213 7.20 2.10 -15.44
C THR A 213 7.18 3.53 -14.91
N HIS A 214 5.99 4.14 -14.79
CA HIS A 214 5.81 5.49 -14.24
C HIS A 214 5.78 5.51 -12.70
N TYR A 215 5.25 4.46 -12.06
CA TYR A 215 5.22 4.31 -10.61
C TYR A 215 6.14 3.16 -10.17
N LYS A 216 7.46 3.41 -10.18
CA LYS A 216 8.46 2.42 -9.75
C LYS A 216 8.15 1.95 -8.33
N LEU A 217 8.19 0.64 -8.11
CA LEU A 217 8.16 0.13 -6.76
C LEU A 217 9.53 0.35 -6.14
N LEU A 218 9.65 1.42 -5.39
CA LEU A 218 10.77 1.63 -4.47
C LEU A 218 10.68 0.56 -3.36
N LEU A 219 11.14 -0.65 -3.69
CA LEU A 219 11.17 -1.84 -2.83
C LEU A 219 12.61 -2.28 -2.53
N HIS A 220 13.61 -1.48 -2.89
CA HIS A 220 14.94 -1.71 -2.35
C HIS A 220 14.90 -1.37 -0.86
N GLY A 221 14.97 -2.40 -0.02
CA GLY A 221 15.02 -2.30 1.45
C GLY A 221 16.26 -1.58 2.01
N LYS A 222 16.97 -0.81 1.18
CA LYS A 222 17.94 0.21 1.58
C LYS A 222 17.32 1.62 1.65
N ASP A 223 16.22 1.85 0.92
CA ASP A 223 15.60 3.18 0.73
C ASP A 223 14.24 3.30 1.44
N LEU A 224 13.92 2.36 2.34
CA LEU A 224 12.78 2.40 3.25
C LEU A 224 13.32 2.12 4.65
N ASP A 225 14.12 3.03 5.18
CA ASP A 225 14.64 2.96 6.54
C ASP A 225 13.52 3.33 7.52
N ILE A 226 12.54 2.41 7.65
CA ILE A 226 11.34 2.51 8.49
C ILE A 226 11.69 2.30 9.99
N ILE A 227 12.97 2.40 10.34
CA ILE A 227 13.43 2.37 11.72
C ILE A 227 12.97 3.68 12.38
N PRO A 228 12.26 3.62 13.53
CA PRO A 228 11.89 4.82 14.26
C PRO A 228 13.14 5.63 14.61
N ALA A 229 13.19 6.89 14.19
CA ALA A 229 14.38 7.72 14.40
C ALA A 229 14.58 8.07 15.89
N LEU A 230 13.52 8.00 16.71
CA LEU A 230 13.50 8.17 18.17
C LEU A 230 14.40 9.32 18.67
N HIS A 231 14.46 10.42 17.91
CA HIS A 231 15.45 11.47 18.14
C HIS A 231 14.91 12.64 18.97
N TRP A 232 13.58 12.83 18.99
CA TRP A 232 13.00 13.93 19.75
C TRP A 232 13.08 13.65 21.26
N PRO A 233 13.48 14.66 22.06
CA PRO A 233 13.42 14.55 23.51
C PRO A 233 11.96 14.38 23.93
N LEU A 234 11.69 13.42 24.83
CA LEU A 234 10.36 13.32 25.43
C LEU A 234 10.02 14.67 26.08
N PRO A 235 8.84 15.26 25.80
CA PRO A 235 8.45 16.51 26.42
C PRO A 235 8.48 16.36 27.94
N GLN A 236 8.99 17.37 28.64
CA GLN A 236 9.01 17.37 30.10
C GLN A 236 7.57 17.57 30.61
N ILE A 237 6.87 16.46 30.81
CA ILE A 237 5.49 16.44 31.29
C ILE A 237 5.49 16.76 32.80
N THR A 238 5.03 17.95 33.17
CA THR A 238 4.84 18.32 34.58
C THR A 238 3.43 17.95 35.10
N ALA A 239 2.48 17.69 34.19
CA ALA A 239 1.08 17.41 34.50
C ALA A 239 0.73 15.92 34.35
N ASN A 240 -0.22 15.40 35.13
CA ASN A 240 -0.69 14.02 34.98
C ASN A 240 -1.64 13.91 33.77
N ILE A 241 -1.08 13.79 32.56
CA ILE A 241 -1.82 13.71 31.29
C ILE A 241 -2.24 12.27 31.04
N ARG A 242 -3.54 12.04 30.82
CA ARG A 242 -4.04 10.72 30.42
C ARG A 242 -3.76 10.51 28.93
N PRO A 243 -3.46 9.27 28.49
CA PRO A 243 -3.19 9.00 27.08
C PRO A 243 -4.34 9.36 26.11
N ASP A 244 -5.59 9.36 26.60
CA ASP A 244 -6.79 9.70 25.82
C ASP A 244 -7.10 11.21 25.83
N ASP A 245 -6.32 12.04 26.53
CA ASP A 245 -6.51 13.49 26.55
C ASP A 245 -6.14 14.09 25.19
N GLY A 246 -6.97 14.97 24.67
CA GLY A 246 -6.81 15.55 23.34
C GLY A 246 -8.04 16.35 22.90
N PRO A 247 -7.94 17.11 21.79
CA PRO A 247 -6.85 17.15 20.81
C PRO A 247 -5.55 17.78 21.34
N VAL A 248 -4.41 17.42 20.77
CA VAL A 248 -3.10 17.98 21.15
C VAL A 248 -2.59 18.86 20.03
N LEU A 249 -2.40 20.14 20.30
CA LEU A 249 -1.79 21.11 19.40
C LEU A 249 -0.29 21.14 19.65
N ILE A 250 0.50 20.92 18.61
CA ILE A 250 1.94 21.03 18.63
C ILE A 250 2.32 22.25 17.80
N GLN A 251 3.18 23.08 18.36
CA GLN A 251 3.69 24.28 17.73
C GLN A 251 5.23 24.21 17.69
N ILE A 252 5.82 24.37 16.51
CA ILE A 252 7.27 24.40 16.33
C ILE A 252 7.66 25.75 15.75
N GLU A 253 8.59 26.42 16.42
CA GLU A 253 9.05 27.75 16.03
C GLU A 253 10.41 27.71 15.33
N TYR A 254 10.44 28.21 14.10
CA TYR A 254 11.62 28.33 13.27
C TYR A 254 12.02 29.81 13.13
N ILE A 255 13.33 30.08 13.22
CA ILE A 255 13.91 31.37 12.85
C ILE A 255 14.66 31.13 11.54
N VAL A 256 14.23 31.77 10.47
CA VAL A 256 14.69 31.52 9.11
C VAL A 256 15.23 32.81 8.52
N ASP A 257 16.40 32.74 7.87
CA ASP A 257 16.93 33.87 7.11
C ASP A 257 15.97 34.24 5.97
N ARG A 258 15.55 35.50 5.93
CA ARG A 258 14.66 36.06 4.90
C ARG A 258 15.13 35.74 3.47
N ALA A 259 16.43 35.67 3.23
CA ALA A 259 16.98 35.33 1.91
C ALA A 259 16.64 33.90 1.46
N LYS A 260 16.41 32.98 2.42
CA LYS A 260 16.10 31.56 2.18
C LYS A 260 14.63 31.19 2.48
N SER A 261 13.78 32.18 2.77
CA SER A 261 12.36 32.00 3.09
C SER A 261 11.61 31.10 2.09
N LYS A 262 11.79 31.33 0.78
CA LYS A 262 11.13 30.51 -0.27
C LYS A 262 11.60 29.06 -0.30
N ASP A 263 12.89 28.81 -0.10
CA ASP A 263 13.45 27.46 -0.09
C ASP A 263 12.98 26.71 1.17
N PHE A 264 12.85 27.42 2.29
CA PHE A 264 12.25 26.89 3.51
C PHE A 264 10.76 26.55 3.31
N GLU A 265 9.99 27.45 2.70
CA GLU A 265 8.56 27.22 2.41
C GLU A 265 8.37 25.97 1.54
N PHE A 266 9.22 25.77 0.53
CA PHE A 266 9.20 24.55 -0.27
C PHE A 266 9.57 23.30 0.56
N ALA A 267 10.63 23.38 1.36
CA ALA A 267 11.09 22.26 2.18
C ALA A 267 10.06 21.86 3.27
N ILE A 268 9.40 22.82 3.90
CA ILE A 268 8.42 22.58 4.95
C ILE A 268 7.08 22.09 4.38
N GLU A 269 6.76 22.45 3.13
CA GLU A 269 5.61 21.89 2.43
C GLU A 269 5.81 20.39 2.10
N GLU A 270 7.03 19.93 1.83
CA GLU A 270 7.30 18.48 1.75
C GLU A 270 7.09 17.77 3.10
N LEU A 271 7.44 18.44 4.22
CA LEU A 271 7.26 17.91 5.57
C LEU A 271 5.77 17.76 5.97
N LYS A 272 4.88 18.59 5.41
CA LYS A 272 3.42 18.46 5.59
C LYS A 272 2.91 17.05 5.36
N ASN A 273 3.34 16.41 4.27
CA ASN A 273 2.87 15.06 3.92
C ASN A 273 3.32 14.03 4.95
N VAL A 274 4.53 14.18 5.48
CA VAL A 274 5.05 13.35 6.58
C VAL A 274 4.21 13.54 7.84
N ARG A 275 3.96 14.80 8.27
CA ARG A 275 3.15 15.08 9.47
C ARG A 275 1.74 14.48 9.37
N LEU A 276 1.06 14.66 8.24
CA LEU A 276 -0.30 14.16 8.01
C LEU A 276 -0.34 12.62 7.89
N ARG A 277 0.66 12.01 7.25
CA ARG A 277 0.77 10.56 7.09
C ARG A 277 0.91 9.83 8.44
N ASP A 278 1.67 10.41 9.37
CA ASP A 278 2.05 9.72 10.62
C ASP A 278 1.10 10.00 11.80
N GLY A 279 0.10 10.86 11.61
CA GLY A 279 -1.00 10.99 12.58
C GLY A 279 -1.58 12.40 12.76
N ALA A 280 -0.99 13.45 12.17
CA ALA A 280 -1.59 14.77 12.25
C ALA A 280 -2.95 14.80 11.52
N THR A 281 -3.94 15.43 12.14
CA THR A 281 -5.28 15.64 11.58
C THR A 281 -5.38 16.94 10.81
N ASN A 282 -4.61 17.93 11.27
CA ASN A 282 -4.50 19.25 10.66
C ASN A 282 -3.03 19.69 10.70
N TRP A 283 -2.62 20.47 9.72
CA TRP A 283 -1.28 21.01 9.60
C TRP A 283 -1.33 22.39 8.93
N GLY A 284 -0.52 23.32 9.42
CA GLY A 284 -0.34 24.64 8.83
C GLY A 284 1.00 25.25 9.22
N VAL A 285 1.47 26.17 8.40
CA VAL A 285 2.65 27.01 8.68
C VAL A 285 2.21 28.44 8.58
N PHE A 286 2.59 29.23 9.58
CA PHE A 286 2.25 30.64 9.70
C PHE A 286 3.53 31.47 9.79
N HIS A 287 3.50 32.63 9.19
CA HIS A 287 4.57 33.61 9.25
C HIS A 287 4.18 34.73 10.21
N ASP A 288 5.10 35.13 11.11
CA ASP A 288 4.84 36.17 12.09
C ASP A 288 4.93 37.56 11.43
N ILE A 289 3.82 38.30 11.44
CA ILE A 289 3.74 39.66 10.88
C ILE A 289 4.65 40.63 11.64
N SER A 290 4.86 40.40 12.94
CA SER A 290 5.68 41.27 13.79
C SER A 290 7.16 40.94 13.69
N ASN A 291 7.50 39.70 13.34
CA ASN A 291 8.88 39.25 13.16
C ASN A 291 9.02 38.45 11.85
N PRO A 292 9.45 39.10 10.75
CA PRO A 292 9.53 38.47 9.45
C PRO A 292 10.50 37.29 9.33
N ASP A 293 11.35 37.04 10.31
CA ASP A 293 12.25 35.88 10.32
C ASP A 293 11.63 34.69 11.06
N ARG A 294 10.47 34.85 11.69
CA ARG A 294 9.82 33.83 12.52
C ARG A 294 8.70 33.12 11.77
N TYR A 295 8.84 31.80 11.68
CA TYR A 295 7.86 30.89 11.12
C TYR A 295 7.39 29.91 12.20
N VAL A 296 6.09 29.58 12.16
CA VAL A 296 5.43 28.75 13.16
C VAL A 296 4.73 27.61 12.43
N GLU A 297 5.25 26.38 12.56
CA GLU A 297 4.54 25.17 12.16
C GLU A 297 3.55 24.80 13.25
N THR A 298 2.36 24.39 12.87
CA THR A 298 1.31 23.95 13.78
C THR A 298 0.64 22.70 13.26
N PHE A 299 0.50 21.68 14.10
CA PHE A 299 -0.26 20.48 13.76
C PHE A 299 -1.00 19.90 14.96
N ILE A 300 -2.09 19.17 14.67
CA ILE A 300 -2.99 18.63 15.69
C ILE A 300 -2.98 17.10 15.67
N ALA A 301 -2.68 16.47 16.80
CA ALA A 301 -2.90 15.04 17.03
C ALA A 301 -4.25 14.80 17.72
N GLU A 302 -4.90 13.66 17.46
CA GLU A 302 -6.21 13.33 18.04
C GLU A 302 -6.16 13.15 19.56
N SER A 303 -5.04 12.67 20.09
CA SER A 303 -4.80 12.52 21.52
C SER A 303 -3.32 12.54 21.87
N TRP A 304 -3.02 12.64 23.15
CA TRP A 304 -1.66 12.52 23.67
C TRP A 304 -1.02 11.18 23.31
N ALA A 305 -1.79 10.08 23.36
CA ALA A 305 -1.32 8.79 22.87
C ALA A 305 -0.96 8.83 21.38
N GLU A 306 -1.78 9.46 20.52
CA GLU A 306 -1.46 9.58 19.09
C GLU A 306 -0.22 10.46 18.84
N HIS A 307 -0.04 11.52 19.63
CA HIS A 307 1.18 12.33 19.60
C HIS A 307 2.43 11.55 20.05
N LEU A 308 2.33 10.71 21.08
CA LEU A 308 3.44 9.84 21.47
C LEU A 308 3.70 8.75 20.42
N ARG A 309 2.65 8.19 19.81
CA ARG A 309 2.80 7.25 18.68
C ARG A 309 3.46 7.90 17.49
N TYR A 310 3.25 9.19 17.24
CA TYR A 310 3.96 9.94 16.20
C TYR A 310 5.50 9.80 16.35
N HIS A 311 6.03 9.80 17.58
CA HIS A 311 7.46 9.60 17.84
C HIS A 311 7.93 8.18 17.51
N GLU A 312 7.07 7.17 17.67
CA GLU A 312 7.35 5.78 17.30
C GLU A 312 7.19 5.51 15.79
N ARG A 313 6.48 6.38 15.07
CA ARG A 313 6.13 6.21 13.65
C ARG A 313 7.09 6.91 12.68
N PHE A 314 7.81 7.94 13.15
CA PHE A 314 8.71 8.76 12.33
C PHE A 314 9.98 8.01 11.90
N THR A 315 10.23 7.93 10.60
CA THR A 315 11.29 7.11 10.01
C THR A 315 12.58 7.89 9.73
N ASN A 316 13.69 7.20 9.43
CA ASN A 316 14.95 7.86 9.09
C ASN A 316 14.90 8.63 7.75
N ILE A 317 14.02 8.25 6.83
CA ILE A 317 13.81 9.01 5.58
C ILE A 317 13.07 10.31 5.87
N ASP A 318 12.10 10.25 6.76
CA ASP A 318 11.39 11.46 7.20
C ASP A 318 12.34 12.41 7.93
N ARG A 319 13.33 11.85 8.62
CA ARG A 319 14.41 12.62 9.24
C ARG A 319 15.22 13.41 8.22
N GLU A 320 15.50 12.90 7.02
CA GLU A 320 16.22 13.67 6.00
C GLU A 320 15.43 14.91 5.57
N ILE A 321 14.10 14.77 5.43
CA ILE A 321 13.20 15.90 5.11
C ILE A 321 13.19 16.90 6.27
N GLU A 322 13.11 16.41 7.51
CA GLU A 322 13.14 17.27 8.69
C GLU A 322 14.50 17.95 8.89
N ASP A 323 15.62 17.23 8.74
CA ASP A 323 16.98 17.77 8.85
C ASP A 323 17.21 18.88 7.80
N ARG A 324 16.63 18.73 6.60
CA ARG A 324 16.63 19.80 5.60
C ARG A 324 15.84 21.02 6.06
N VAL A 325 14.65 20.85 6.66
CA VAL A 325 13.88 21.97 7.25
C VAL A 325 14.64 22.61 8.40
N LEU A 326 15.26 21.81 9.27
CA LEU A 326 16.09 22.26 10.40
C LEU A 326 17.34 23.01 9.93
N SER A 327 17.90 22.69 8.77
CA SER A 327 19.07 23.40 8.22
C SER A 327 18.82 24.88 7.90
N PHE A 328 17.55 25.28 7.74
CA PHE A 328 17.17 26.67 7.56
C PHE A 328 17.01 27.43 8.87
N HIS A 329 17.00 26.74 10.01
CA HIS A 329 16.92 27.36 11.33
C HIS A 329 18.26 28.03 11.70
N ILE A 330 18.25 29.34 11.92
CA ILE A 330 19.45 30.13 12.27
C ILE A 330 19.58 30.42 13.77
N GLY A 331 18.63 29.96 14.59
CA GLY A 331 18.70 30.12 16.04
C GLY A 331 19.87 29.35 16.67
N LYS A 332 20.39 29.86 17.79
CA LYS A 332 21.52 29.24 18.52
C LYS A 332 21.14 27.93 19.23
N ALA A 333 19.85 27.72 19.48
CA ALA A 333 19.29 26.52 20.09
C ALA A 333 18.40 25.79 19.07
N ALA A 334 18.03 24.55 19.36
CA ALA A 334 17.05 23.84 18.54
C ALA A 334 15.70 24.60 18.52
N PRO A 335 14.87 24.42 17.46
CA PRO A 335 13.54 25.00 17.38
C PRO A 335 12.72 24.77 18.65
N VAL A 336 12.02 25.80 19.10
CA VAL A 336 11.18 25.71 20.30
C VAL A 336 9.94 24.89 19.96
N VAL A 337 9.66 23.85 20.75
CA VAL A 337 8.48 22.99 20.59
C VAL A 337 7.55 23.17 21.78
N ASN A 338 6.35 23.65 21.53
CA ASN A 338 5.29 23.81 22.53
C ASN A 338 4.18 22.78 22.30
N HIS A 339 3.63 22.28 23.41
CA HIS A 339 2.53 21.31 23.40
C HIS A 339 1.36 21.89 24.19
N PHE A 340 0.18 21.93 23.57
CA PHE A 340 -1.05 22.39 24.20
C PHE A 340 -2.13 21.31 24.10
N ILE A 341 -2.89 21.10 25.18
CA ILE A 341 -4.03 20.19 25.19
C ILE A 341 -5.31 21.00 25.04
N GLY A 342 -6.13 20.62 24.06
CA GLY A 342 -7.45 21.19 23.84
C GLY A 342 -8.40 20.87 24.99
N LEU A 343 -9.07 21.90 25.51
CA LEU A 343 -10.04 21.77 26.60
C LEU A 343 -11.48 21.53 26.08
N THR A 344 -11.69 21.60 24.78
CA THR A 344 -12.99 21.40 24.11
C THR A 344 -12.88 20.25 23.10
N ARG A 345 -13.86 19.36 23.11
CA ARG A 345 -13.94 18.15 22.25
C ARG A 345 -14.63 18.42 20.93
#